data_AF-A0A7C5KVI4-F1
#
_entry.id   AF-A0A7C5KVI4-F1
#
_cell.length_a   1.000
_cell.length_b   1.000
_cell.length_c   1.000
_cell.angle_alpha   90.00
_cell.angle_beta   90.00
_cell.angle_gamma   90.00
#
_symmetry.space_group_name_H-M   'P 1'
#
loop_
_entity.id
_entity.type
_entity.pdbx_description
1 polymer ?
#
loop_
_entity_poly.entity_id
_entity_poly.type
_entity_poly.pdbx_seq_one_letter_code
_entity_poly.pdbx_strand_id
1 'polypeptide(L)'
;MADTNDRSAYLARIASLYYQGKTEQEIADTLNIQAAEIAGLLAEARKTGVVEVTIHHPQRTSPELEESLTAAFNLKAVRVWVRENKPYPEMVQTLGELAAEYFAGILQEDSIIGISWGSALYQMIKALRPVNLPNAEVV
;
A
#
# COMPACT_ATOMS: atom_id res chain seq x y z
N MET A 1 7.32 33.19 -17.04
CA MET A 1 6.82 32.98 -15.66
C MET A 1 5.31 32.77 -15.59
N ALA A 2 4.48 33.35 -16.47
CA ALA A 2 3.03 33.11 -16.49
C ALA A 2 2.62 31.67 -16.91
N ASP A 3 3.30 31.10 -17.91
CA ASP A 3 2.91 29.83 -18.55
C ASP A 3 3.05 28.59 -17.63
N THR A 4 4.03 28.60 -16.73
CA THR A 4 4.26 27.51 -15.76
C THR A 4 3.14 27.42 -14.72
N ASN A 5 2.54 28.56 -14.36
CA ASN A 5 1.47 28.58 -13.37
C ASN A 5 0.17 28.02 -13.96
N ASP A 6 -0.11 28.33 -15.23
CA ASP A 6 -1.28 27.81 -15.94
C ASP A 6 -1.19 26.29 -16.16
N ARG A 7 0.01 25.77 -16.47
CA ARG A 7 0.21 24.31 -16.60
C ARG A 7 0.01 23.60 -15.27
N SER A 8 0.61 24.09 -14.19
CA SER A 8 0.44 23.51 -12.85
C SER A 8 -1.02 23.55 -12.40
N ALA A 9 -1.74 24.65 -12.67
CA ALA A 9 -3.17 24.76 -12.36
C ALA A 9 -4.02 23.74 -13.14
N TYR A 10 -3.67 23.51 -14.42
CA TYR A 10 -4.34 22.51 -15.25
C TYR A 10 -4.11 21.08 -14.74
N LEU A 11 -2.86 20.73 -14.41
CA LEU A 11 -2.52 19.44 -13.81
C LEU A 11 -3.23 19.22 -12.47
N ALA A 12 -3.27 20.25 -11.62
CA ALA A 12 -3.97 20.20 -10.33
C ALA A 12 -5.47 19.96 -10.50
N ARG A 13 -6.11 20.59 -11.49
CA ARG A 13 -7.53 20.39 -11.80
C ARG A 13 -7.84 18.95 -12.23
N ILE A 14 -7.01 18.38 -13.12
CA ILE A 14 -7.17 17.00 -13.57
C ILE A 14 -6.99 16.02 -12.40
N ALA A 15 -5.91 16.19 -11.64
CA ALA A 15 -5.66 15.37 -10.46
C ALA A 15 -6.79 15.45 -9.44
N SER A 16 -7.33 16.65 -9.19
CA SER A 16 -8.46 16.84 -8.27
C SER A 16 -9.69 16.05 -8.70
N LEU A 17 -10.04 16.06 -10.00
CA LEU A 17 -11.18 15.31 -10.51
C LEU A 17 -10.98 13.79 -10.36
N TYR A 18 -9.76 13.30 -10.64
CA TYR A 18 -9.41 11.89 -10.50
C TYR A 18 -9.52 11.42 -9.05
N TYR A 19 -8.90 12.15 -8.10
CA TYR A 19 -8.93 11.78 -6.68
C TYR A 19 -10.30 12.06 -6.01
N GLN A 20 -11.20 12.80 -6.65
CA GLN A 20 -12.62 12.90 -6.26
C GLN A 20 -13.47 11.72 -6.75
N GLY A 21 -12.87 10.74 -7.44
CA GLY A 21 -13.52 9.49 -7.83
C GLY A 21 -14.01 9.45 -9.28
N LYS A 22 -13.64 10.43 -10.12
CA LYS A 22 -13.89 10.33 -11.57
C LYS A 22 -12.86 9.41 -12.23
N THR A 23 -13.33 8.58 -13.14
CA THR A 23 -12.48 7.76 -14.01
C THR A 23 -11.75 8.62 -15.04
N GLU A 24 -10.64 8.11 -15.57
CA GLU A 24 -9.91 8.79 -16.64
C GLU A 24 -10.81 9.07 -17.86
N GLN A 25 -11.73 8.17 -18.18
CA GLN A 25 -12.70 8.34 -19.26
C GLN A 25 -13.67 9.50 -18.99
N GLU A 26 -14.24 9.60 -17.79
CA GLU A 26 -15.16 10.70 -17.46
C GLU A 26 -14.47 12.07 -17.46
N ILE A 27 -13.20 12.12 -17.07
CA ILE A 27 -12.40 13.35 -17.12
C ILE A 27 -12.07 13.71 -18.58
N ALA A 28 -11.68 12.71 -19.37
CA ALA A 28 -11.40 12.84 -20.79
C ALA A 28 -12.62 13.41 -21.55
N ASP A 29 -13.81 12.86 -21.30
CA ASP A 29 -15.06 13.34 -21.89
C ASP A 29 -15.39 14.79 -21.47
N THR A 30 -15.13 15.14 -20.22
CA THR A 30 -15.36 16.50 -19.70
C THR A 30 -14.41 17.54 -20.33
N LEU A 31 -13.17 17.12 -20.64
CA LEU A 31 -12.11 17.98 -21.17
C LEU A 31 -11.95 17.87 -22.69
N ASN A 32 -12.74 16.99 -23.33
CA ASN A 32 -12.70 16.70 -24.76
C ASN A 32 -11.30 16.29 -25.27
N ILE A 33 -10.63 15.42 -24.50
CA ILE A 33 -9.33 14.82 -24.82
C ILE A 33 -9.40 13.30 -24.66
N GLN A 34 -8.33 12.57 -24.97
CA GLN A 34 -8.32 11.11 -24.83
C GLN A 34 -7.95 10.66 -23.40
N ALA A 35 -8.51 9.54 -22.95
CA ALA A 35 -8.18 8.95 -21.63
C ALA A 35 -6.67 8.64 -21.49
N ALA A 36 -6.02 8.22 -22.57
CA ALA A 36 -4.56 8.01 -22.59
C ALA A 36 -3.77 9.29 -22.30
N GLU A 37 -4.29 10.47 -22.70
CA GLU A 37 -3.67 11.75 -22.37
C GLU A 37 -3.84 12.08 -20.88
N ILE A 38 -4.99 11.74 -20.28
CA ILE A 38 -5.23 11.90 -18.83
C ILE A 38 -4.21 11.11 -18.02
N ALA A 39 -3.95 9.85 -18.37
CA ALA A 39 -2.94 9.03 -17.70
C ALA A 39 -1.54 9.69 -17.75
N GLY A 40 -1.17 10.24 -18.91
CA GLY A 40 0.07 11.01 -19.08
C GLY A 40 0.12 12.27 -18.22
N LEU A 41 -0.97 13.02 -18.14
CA LEU A 41 -1.09 14.25 -17.33
C LEU A 41 -1.04 13.95 -15.83
N LEU A 42 -1.66 12.86 -15.37
CA LEU A 42 -1.56 12.40 -13.99
C LEU A 42 -0.12 11.99 -13.63
N ALA A 43 0.58 11.31 -14.55
CA ALA A 43 1.99 10.99 -14.37
C ALA A 43 2.87 12.25 -14.31
N GLU A 44 2.61 13.23 -15.18
CA GLU A 44 3.28 14.54 -15.16
C GLU A 44 3.05 15.27 -13.84
N ALA A 45 1.81 15.31 -13.34
CA ALA A 45 1.45 15.97 -12.09
C ALA A 45 2.20 15.38 -10.87
N ARG A 46 2.40 14.06 -10.84
CA ARG A 46 3.23 13.39 -9.82
C ARG A 46 4.71 13.75 -9.99
N LYS A 47 5.22 13.75 -11.23
CA LYS A 47 6.62 14.03 -11.54
C LYS A 47 7.02 15.47 -11.21
N THR A 48 6.12 16.43 -11.43
CA THR A 48 6.37 17.87 -11.18
C THR A 48 6.07 18.30 -9.74
N GLY A 49 5.59 17.38 -8.89
CA GLY A 49 5.25 17.68 -7.50
C GLY A 49 3.94 18.43 -7.31
N VAL A 50 3.11 18.57 -8.36
CA VAL A 50 1.74 19.09 -8.25
C VAL A 50 0.86 18.13 -7.42
N VAL A 51 1.17 16.84 -7.46
CA VAL A 51 0.53 15.80 -6.66
C VAL A 51 1.56 15.09 -5.79
N GLU A 52 1.34 15.14 -4.48
CA GLU A 52 2.00 14.31 -3.49
C GLU A 52 0.95 13.35 -2.89
N VAL A 53 1.27 12.06 -2.81
CA VAL A 53 0.39 11.05 -2.22
C VAL A 53 0.98 10.63 -0.89
N THR A 54 0.32 11.07 0.19
CA THR A 54 0.65 10.63 1.55
C THR A 54 -0.26 9.48 1.93
N ILE A 55 0.32 8.29 2.10
CA ILE A 55 -0.41 7.12 2.56
C ILE A 55 -0.24 7.01 4.08
N HIS A 56 -1.34 7.23 4.81
CA HIS A 56 -1.38 7.00 6.25
C HIS A 56 -1.57 5.50 6.52
N HIS A 57 -0.45 4.79 6.60
CA HIS A 57 -0.47 3.40 7.06
C HIS A 57 -0.87 3.39 8.55
N PRO A 58 -1.89 2.59 8.94
CA PRO A 58 -2.34 2.50 10.33
C PRO A 58 -1.23 2.00 11.28
N GLN A 59 -0.20 1.35 10.73
CA GLN A 59 1.00 0.94 11.44
C GLN A 59 2.20 1.61 10.79
N ARG A 60 2.97 2.37 11.57
CA ARG A 60 4.15 3.08 11.08
C ARG A 60 5.27 2.08 10.80
N THR A 61 5.55 1.82 9.53
CA THR A 61 6.67 0.97 9.12
C THR A 61 7.91 1.80 8.76
N SER A 62 9.06 1.14 8.60
CA SER A 62 10.30 1.75 8.13
C SER A 62 10.70 1.16 6.77
N PRO A 63 10.29 1.78 5.64
CA PRO A 63 10.63 1.30 4.30
C PRO A 63 12.13 1.19 4.07
N GLU A 64 12.91 2.16 4.57
CA GLU A 64 14.37 2.16 4.44
C GLU A 64 15.02 0.94 5.11
N LEU A 65 14.55 0.56 6.30
CA LEU A 65 15.03 -0.64 6.97
C LEU A 65 14.54 -1.91 6.28
N GLU A 66 13.31 -1.93 5.77
CA GLU A 66 12.78 -3.04 4.99
C GLU A 66 13.65 -3.30 3.74
N GLU A 67 13.96 -2.26 2.97
CA GLU A 67 14.83 -2.35 1.79
C GLU A 67 16.25 -2.81 2.16
N SER A 68 16.83 -2.20 3.20
CA SER A 68 18.17 -2.54 3.67
C SER A 68 18.29 -4.00 4.11
N LEU A 69 17.31 -4.51 4.87
CA LEU A 69 17.27 -5.90 5.32
C LEU A 69 17.00 -6.86 4.16
N THR A 70 16.12 -6.49 3.24
CA THR A 70 15.82 -7.28 2.03
C THR A 70 17.09 -7.48 1.21
N ALA A 71 17.85 -6.41 0.97
CA ALA A 71 19.09 -6.44 0.19
C ALA A 71 20.22 -7.18 0.93
N ALA A 72 20.40 -6.93 2.22
CA ALA A 72 21.48 -7.52 3.01
C ALA A 72 21.33 -9.05 3.18
N PHE A 73 20.09 -9.54 3.27
CA PHE A 73 19.80 -10.94 3.58
C PHE A 73 19.12 -11.71 2.44
N ASN A 74 18.92 -11.08 1.27
CA ASN A 74 18.23 -11.66 0.12
C ASN A 74 16.85 -12.24 0.47
N LEU A 75 16.07 -11.49 1.25
CA LEU A 75 14.74 -11.90 1.71
C LEU A 75 13.68 -11.60 0.65
N LYS A 76 12.63 -12.42 0.59
CA LYS A 76 11.52 -12.19 -0.36
C LYS A 76 10.64 -11.00 0.06
N ALA A 77 10.53 -10.76 1.35
CA ALA A 77 9.80 -9.64 1.91
C ALA A 77 10.28 -9.38 3.34
N VAL A 78 10.23 -8.11 3.72
CA VAL A 78 10.49 -7.64 5.07
C VAL A 78 9.41 -6.63 5.44
N ARG A 79 8.96 -6.68 6.68
CA ARG A 79 8.12 -5.65 7.29
C ARG A 79 8.76 -5.22 8.61
N VAL A 80 9.00 -3.93 8.77
CA VAL A 80 9.65 -3.36 9.96
C VAL A 80 8.70 -2.38 10.60
N TRP A 81 8.10 -2.77 11.72
CA TRP A 81 7.30 -1.86 12.54
C TRP A 81 8.19 -0.95 13.40
N VAL A 82 7.92 0.35 13.37
CA VAL A 82 8.60 1.33 14.24
C VAL A 82 7.92 1.32 15.60
N ARG A 83 8.60 0.76 16.60
CA ARG A 83 8.07 0.64 17.97
C ARG A 83 7.91 2.02 18.63
N GLU A 84 6.68 2.39 18.95
CA GLU A 84 6.34 3.63 19.67
C GLU A 84 6.42 3.48 21.20
N ASN A 85 7.52 2.91 21.72
CA ASN A 85 7.69 2.61 23.16
C ASN A 85 6.61 1.70 23.79
N LYS A 86 5.80 0.99 22.99
CA LYS A 86 4.75 0.10 23.50
C LYS A 86 5.29 -1.03 24.40
N PRO A 87 4.57 -1.44 25.45
CA PRO A 87 4.87 -2.63 26.26
C PRO A 87 4.96 -3.90 25.41
N TYR A 88 5.66 -4.92 25.91
CA TYR A 88 5.87 -6.16 25.16
C TYR A 88 4.56 -6.83 24.68
N PRO A 89 3.49 -6.97 25.49
CA PRO A 89 2.24 -7.56 25.02
C PRO A 89 1.60 -6.81 23.86
N GLU A 90 1.57 -5.47 23.94
CA GLU A 90 1.03 -4.61 22.88
C GLU A 90 1.91 -4.61 21.62
N MET A 91 3.23 -4.68 21.80
CA MET A 91 4.19 -4.82 20.70
C MET A 91 3.93 -6.11 19.92
N VAL A 92 3.77 -7.24 20.60
CA VAL A 92 3.51 -8.53 19.93
C VAL A 92 2.14 -8.52 19.23
N GLN A 93 1.14 -7.85 19.81
CA GLN A 93 -0.15 -7.65 19.15
C GLN A 93 -0.02 -6.84 17.86
N THR A 94 0.62 -5.66 17.90
CA THR A 94 0.79 -4.83 16.70
C THR A 94 1.64 -5.54 15.63
N LEU A 95 2.66 -6.32 16.03
CA LEU A 95 3.41 -7.16 15.10
C LEU A 95 2.54 -8.25 14.47
N GLY A 96 1.63 -8.86 15.25
CA GLY A 96 0.66 -9.82 14.74
C GLY A 96 -0.26 -9.21 13.67
N GLU A 97 -0.75 -7.99 13.91
CA GLU A 97 -1.57 -7.27 12.93
C GLU A 97 -0.81 -6.98 11.62
N LEU A 98 0.44 -6.51 11.71
CA LEU A 98 1.29 -6.26 10.54
C LEU A 98 1.59 -7.54 9.76
N ALA A 99 1.87 -8.63 10.49
CA ALA A 99 2.11 -9.94 9.89
C ALA A 99 0.85 -10.50 9.23
N ALA A 100 -0.33 -10.28 9.82
CA ALA A 100 -1.60 -10.74 9.27
C ALA A 100 -1.95 -10.03 7.97
N GLU A 101 -1.70 -8.72 7.89
CA GLU A 101 -1.88 -7.94 6.66
C GLU A 101 -0.97 -8.47 5.54
N TYR A 102 0.32 -8.66 5.85
CA TYR A 102 1.26 -9.21 4.88
C TYR A 102 0.89 -10.63 4.46
N PHE A 103 0.55 -11.50 5.42
CA PHE A 103 0.17 -12.89 5.16
C PHE A 103 -1.07 -12.98 4.27
N ALA A 104 -2.13 -12.21 4.57
CA ALA A 104 -3.32 -12.15 3.74
C ALA A 104 -3.02 -11.71 2.30
N GLY A 105 -2.07 -10.80 2.11
CA GLY A 105 -1.67 -10.31 0.79
C GLY A 105 -0.90 -11.31 -0.07
N ILE A 106 -0.35 -12.38 0.52
CA ILE A 106 0.41 -13.40 -0.22
C ILE A 106 -0.33 -14.73 -0.38
N LEU A 107 -1.49 -14.89 0.28
CA LEU A 107 -2.30 -16.10 0.16
C LEU A 107 -2.88 -16.24 -1.26
N GLN A 108 -2.86 -17.47 -1.75
CA GLN A 108 -3.42 -17.89 -3.03
C GLN A 108 -4.46 -19.01 -2.81
N GLU A 109 -5.36 -19.23 -3.77
CA GLU A 109 -6.46 -20.18 -3.63
C GLU A 109 -6.01 -21.60 -3.27
N ASP A 110 -4.83 -22.02 -3.75
CA ASP A 110 -4.22 -23.36 -3.62
C ASP A 110 -3.03 -23.39 -2.63
N SER A 111 -2.95 -22.42 -1.72
CA SER A 111 -1.85 -22.33 -0.75
C SER A 111 -1.85 -23.52 0.23
N ILE A 112 -0.68 -24.13 0.41
CA ILE A 112 -0.40 -25.06 1.52
C ILE A 112 0.29 -24.28 2.64
N ILE A 113 -0.35 -24.21 3.80
CA ILE A 113 0.04 -23.35 4.92
C ILE A 113 0.55 -24.24 6.07
N GLY A 114 1.85 -24.27 6.28
CA GLY A 114 2.45 -24.90 7.46
C GLY A 114 2.37 -23.99 8.68
N ILE A 115 1.82 -24.49 9.80
CA ILE A 115 1.69 -23.71 11.04
C ILE A 115 2.53 -24.31 12.17
N SER A 116 3.30 -23.44 12.83
CA SER A 116 4.00 -23.77 14.08
C SER A 116 3.29 -23.14 15.29
N TRP A 117 3.89 -23.22 16.48
CA TRP A 117 3.37 -22.63 17.71
C TRP A 117 4.15 -21.37 18.11
N GLY A 118 3.48 -20.44 18.81
CA GLY A 118 4.13 -19.28 19.40
C GLY A 118 3.18 -18.10 19.63
N SER A 119 3.54 -17.22 20.56
CA SER A 119 2.75 -16.03 20.89
C SER A 119 2.61 -15.06 19.71
N ALA A 120 3.67 -14.91 18.91
CA ALA A 120 3.65 -14.07 17.71
C ALA A 120 2.70 -14.63 16.63
N LEU A 121 2.79 -15.94 16.34
CA LEU A 121 1.88 -16.62 15.40
C LEU A 121 0.43 -16.55 15.89
N TYR A 122 0.20 -16.73 17.19
CA TYR A 122 -1.13 -16.58 17.77
C TYR A 122 -1.71 -15.18 17.55
N GLN A 123 -0.94 -14.11 17.78
CA GLN A 123 -1.43 -12.75 17.54
C GLN A 123 -1.67 -12.49 16.05
N MET A 124 -0.84 -13.04 15.15
CA MET A 124 -1.07 -12.95 13.70
C MET A 124 -2.37 -13.62 13.29
N ILE A 125 -2.60 -14.87 13.68
CA ILE A 125 -3.83 -15.60 13.36
C ILE A 125 -5.05 -14.89 13.96
N LYS A 126 -4.93 -14.37 15.18
CA LYS A 126 -5.99 -13.60 15.84
C LYS A 126 -6.33 -12.29 15.11
N ALA A 127 -5.36 -11.65 14.47
CA ALA A 127 -5.55 -10.42 13.72
C ALA A 127 -5.99 -10.66 12.25
N LEU A 128 -5.90 -11.90 11.77
CA LEU A 128 -6.28 -12.25 10.40
C LEU A 128 -7.79 -12.08 10.20
N ARG A 129 -8.17 -11.34 9.15
CA ARG A 129 -9.57 -11.23 8.74
C ARG A 129 -9.99 -12.53 8.04
N PRO A 130 -11.25 -12.96 8.13
CA PRO A 130 -11.73 -14.13 7.39
C PRO A 130 -11.44 -13.98 5.89
N VAL A 131 -10.74 -14.97 5.32
CA VAL A 131 -10.47 -15.08 3.89
C VAL A 131 -11.10 -16.38 3.38
N ASN A 132 -11.76 -16.33 2.23
CA ASN A 132 -12.33 -17.52 1.61
C ASN A 132 -11.32 -18.13 0.63
N LEU A 133 -10.67 -19.22 1.02
CA LEU A 133 -9.68 -19.94 0.22
C LEU A 133 -10.09 -21.41 0.11
N PRO A 134 -10.94 -21.76 -0.87
CA PRO A 134 -11.62 -23.06 -0.91
C PRO A 134 -10.68 -24.24 -1.14
N ASN A 135 -9.50 -24.03 -1.73
CA ASN A 135 -8.52 -25.08 -2.03
C ASN A 135 -7.25 -24.98 -1.17
N ALA A 136 -7.23 -24.10 -0.15
CA ALA A 136 -6.09 -23.98 0.73
C ALA A 136 -6.06 -25.10 1.77
N GLU A 137 -4.87 -25.60 2.06
CA GLU A 137 -4.64 -26.64 3.05
C GLU A 137 -3.82 -26.08 4.22
N VAL A 138 -4.13 -26.50 5.44
CA VAL A 138 -3.37 -26.12 6.64
C VAL A 138 -2.77 -27.40 7.23
N VAL A 139 -1.44 -27.42 7.39
CA VAL A 139 -0.65 -28.58 7.84
C VAL A 139 0.19 -28.28 9.09
#